data_AF-A0ABD5RA98-F1
#
_entry.id   AF-A0ABD5RA98-F1
#
_cell.length_a   1.000
_cell.length_b   1.000
_cell.length_c   1.000
_cell.angle_alpha   90.00
_cell.angle_beta   90.00
_cell.angle_gamma   90.00
#
_symmetry.space_group_name_H-M   'P 1'
#
loop_
_entity.id
_entity.type
_entity.pdbx_description
1 polymer ?
#
loop_
_entity_poly.entity_id
_entity_poly.type
_entity_poly.pdbx_seq_one_letter_code
_entity_poly.pdbx_strand_id
1 'polypeptide(L)'
;MDAVPRLLFLAVVACLLVHELDAIRRREWRFFVASLPVRDETAYRVFTALHAPLLVVVLWSVDAPIAQIGIDSFAVVHGLAHLALRDHPLLDFGSWFSRSWIGGAALLGALHLTLVV
;
A
#
# COMPACT_ATOMS: atom_id res chain seq x y z
N MET A 1 13.84 -19.38 -3.88
CA MET A 1 13.48 -18.33 -4.85
C MET A 1 14.77 -17.79 -5.44
N ASP A 2 14.82 -17.62 -6.76
CA ASP A 2 15.93 -16.92 -7.40
C ASP A 2 16.06 -15.50 -6.82
N ALA A 3 17.27 -14.92 -6.89
CA ALA A 3 17.53 -13.60 -6.32
C ALA A 3 16.62 -12.51 -6.91
N VAL A 4 16.17 -12.68 -8.16
CA VAL A 4 15.37 -11.70 -8.90
C VAL A 4 13.91 -11.62 -8.41
N PRO A 5 13.10 -12.69 -8.37
CA PRO A 5 11.75 -12.65 -7.79
C PRO A 5 11.75 -12.11 -6.36
N ARG A 6 12.71 -12.53 -5.54
CA ARG A 6 12.83 -12.03 -4.16
C ARG A 6 13.06 -10.52 -4.11
N LEU A 7 13.98 -10.01 -4.95
CA LEU A 7 14.24 -8.57 -5.04
C LEU A 7 13.00 -7.80 -5.51
N LEU A 8 12.28 -8.32 -6.51
CA LEU A 8 11.04 -7.72 -6.99
C LEU A 8 9.99 -7.65 -5.88
N PHE A 9 9.76 -8.75 -5.17
CA PHE A 9 8.81 -8.78 -4.06
C PHE A 9 9.19 -7.80 -2.94
N LEU A 10 10.46 -7.75 -2.55
CA LEU A 10 10.93 -6.78 -1.55
C LEU A 10 10.75 -5.33 -2.04
N ALA A 11 10.88 -5.07 -3.34
CA ALA A 11 10.62 -3.76 -3.93
C ALA A 11 9.11 -3.41 -3.89
N VAL A 12 8.21 -4.38 -4.10
CA VAL A 12 6.75 -4.19 -3.90
C VAL A 12 6.46 -3.77 -2.47
N VAL A 13 6.98 -4.53 -1.50
CA VAL A 13 6.81 -4.23 -0.07
C VAL A 13 7.36 -2.83 0.24
N ALA A 14 8.57 -2.52 -0.19
CA ALA A 14 9.17 -1.20 0.03
C ALA A 14 8.32 -0.05 -0.56
N CYS A 15 7.80 -0.22 -1.77
CA CYS A 15 6.90 0.77 -2.38
C CYS A 15 5.61 0.95 -1.57
N LEU A 16 5.01 -0.13 -1.06
CA LEU A 16 3.83 -0.06 -0.17
C LEU A 16 4.16 0.66 1.15
N LEU A 17 5.31 0.38 1.76
CA LEU A 17 5.74 1.05 2.99
C LEU A 17 5.90 2.56 2.78
N VAL A 18 6.57 2.97 1.70
CA VAL A 18 6.78 4.39 1.41
C VAL A 18 5.47 5.07 1.02
N HIS A 19 4.59 4.37 0.28
CA HIS A 19 3.24 4.83 0.01
C HIS A 19 2.48 5.11 1.31
N GLU A 20 2.53 4.21 2.29
CA GLU A 20 1.84 4.40 3.57
C GLU A 20 2.38 5.59 4.38
N LEU A 21 3.71 5.80 4.40
CA LEU A 21 4.29 7.00 5.02
C LEU A 21 3.79 8.29 4.37
N ASP A 22 3.64 8.29 3.05
CA ASP A 22 3.11 9.43 2.30
C ASP A 22 1.59 9.58 2.48
N ALA A 23 0.85 8.48 2.58
CA ALA A 23 -0.60 8.45 2.87
C ALA A 23 -0.91 9.08 4.23
N ILE A 24 -0.08 8.77 5.24
CA ILE A 24 -0.14 9.43 6.56
C ILE A 24 0.11 10.93 6.42
N ARG A 25 1.15 11.34 5.68
CA ARG A 25 1.43 12.77 5.44
C ARG A 25 0.25 13.48 4.76
N ARG A 26 -0.45 12.79 3.85
CA ARG A 26 -1.58 13.28 3.06
C ARG A 26 -2.94 13.15 3.73
N ARG A 27 -2.98 12.59 4.94
CA ARG A 27 -4.21 12.43 5.74
C ARG A 27 -5.25 11.52 5.09
N GLU A 28 -4.81 10.47 4.41
CA GLU A 28 -5.70 9.54 3.68
C GLU A 28 -6.74 8.86 4.58
N TRP A 29 -6.48 8.72 5.90
CA TRP A 29 -7.47 8.21 6.85
C TRP A 29 -8.80 8.96 6.80
N ARG A 30 -8.80 10.25 6.43
CA ARG A 30 -10.02 11.07 6.30
C ARG A 30 -11.00 10.52 5.29
N PHE A 31 -10.52 9.85 4.25
CA PHE A 31 -11.38 9.17 3.29
C PHE A 31 -12.12 7.99 3.93
N PHE A 32 -11.41 7.16 4.70
CA PHE A 32 -11.97 5.97 5.35
C PHE A 32 -12.95 6.29 6.48
N VAL A 33 -12.69 7.36 7.23
CA VAL A 33 -13.53 7.76 8.38
C VAL A 33 -14.52 8.87 8.06
N ALA A 34 -14.65 9.29 6.80
CA ALA A 34 -15.46 10.44 6.40
C ALA A 34 -16.91 10.40 6.92
N SER A 35 -17.47 9.19 7.04
CA SER A 35 -18.84 8.94 7.51
C SER A 35 -18.94 8.65 9.01
N LEU A 36 -17.82 8.58 9.73
CA LEU A 36 -17.79 8.19 11.14
C LEU A 36 -17.66 9.44 12.04
N PRO A 37 -18.38 9.50 13.18
CA PRO A 37 -18.32 10.63 14.11
C PRO A 37 -17.08 10.58 15.01
N VAL A 38 -15.89 10.60 14.40
CA VAL A 38 -14.59 10.49 15.09
C VAL A 38 -13.78 11.76 14.86
N ARG A 39 -13.08 12.22 15.91
CA ARG A 39 -12.12 13.33 15.81
C ARG A 39 -10.97 12.96 14.88
N ASP A 40 -10.55 13.89 14.02
CA ASP A 40 -9.44 13.69 13.07
C ASP A 40 -8.16 13.15 13.74
N GLU A 41 -7.79 13.70 14.91
CA GLU A 41 -6.64 13.23 15.69
C GLU A 41 -6.79 11.77 16.16
N THR A 42 -8.00 11.36 16.52
CA THR A 42 -8.26 9.97 16.92
C THR A 42 -8.19 9.05 15.70
N ALA A 43 -8.74 9.46 14.56
CA ALA A 43 -8.63 8.71 13.31
C ALA A 43 -7.18 8.53 12.88
N TYR A 44 -6.38 9.61 12.91
CA TYR A 44 -4.94 9.58 12.62
C TYR A 44 -4.21 8.55 13.50
N ARG A 45 -4.41 8.62 14.83
CA ARG A 45 -3.74 7.70 15.78
C ARG A 45 -4.12 6.26 15.53
N VAL A 46 -5.41 5.98 15.33
CA VAL A 46 -5.89 4.61 15.08
C VAL A 46 -5.35 4.10 13.75
N PHE A 47 -5.49 4.88 12.67
CA PHE A 47 -4.96 4.55 11.35
C PHE A 47 -3.47 4.23 11.42
N THR A 48 -2.66 5.13 11.97
CA THR A 48 -1.20 4.92 12.10
C THR A 48 -0.85 3.73 12.98
N ALA A 49 -1.53 3.58 14.13
CA ALA A 49 -1.24 2.49 15.07
C ALA A 49 -1.59 1.11 14.50
N LEU A 50 -2.66 1.00 13.70
CA LEU A 50 -3.05 -0.27 13.05
C LEU A 50 -2.05 -0.72 11.99
N HIS A 51 -1.26 0.19 11.42
CA HIS A 51 -0.20 -0.20 10.50
C HIS A 51 0.92 -0.94 11.21
N ALA A 52 1.26 -0.64 12.46
CA ALA A 52 2.34 -1.34 13.17
C ALA A 52 2.15 -2.88 13.21
N PRO A 53 1.02 -3.46 13.69
CA PRO A 53 0.80 -4.90 13.64
C PRO A 53 0.66 -5.42 12.20
N LEU A 54 0.06 -4.66 11.27
CA LEU A 54 -0.01 -5.05 9.86
C LEU A 54 1.40 -5.22 9.26
N LEU A 55 2.31 -4.29 9.56
CA LEU A 55 3.70 -4.35 9.11
C LEU A 55 4.45 -5.53 9.71
N VAL A 56 4.20 -5.88 10.98
CA VAL A 56 4.75 -7.10 11.57
C VAL A 56 4.30 -8.33 10.78
N VAL A 57 3.01 -8.46 10.46
CA VAL A 57 2.47 -9.59 9.69
C VAL A 57 3.06 -9.64 8.28
N VAL A 58 3.14 -8.51 7.58
CA VAL A 58 3.72 -8.41 6.23
C VAL A 58 5.19 -8.81 6.24
N LEU A 59 6.00 -8.22 7.14
CA LEU A 59 7.44 -8.47 7.21
C LEU A 59 7.76 -9.89 7.68
N TRP A 60 6.95 -10.46 8.58
CA TRP A 60 7.09 -11.85 9.01
C TRP A 60 6.80 -12.84 7.87
N SER A 61 5.89 -12.48 6.96
CA SER A 61 5.39 -13.38 5.92
C SER A 61 6.11 -13.26 4.58
N VAL A 62 7.22 -12.52 4.50
CA VAL A 62 7.87 -12.17 3.22
C VAL A 62 8.35 -13.37 2.41
N ASP A 63 8.69 -14.48 3.07
CA ASP A 63 9.16 -15.69 2.38
C ASP A 63 8.02 -16.70 2.11
N ALA A 64 6.79 -16.42 2.52
CA ALA A 64 5.64 -17.30 2.32
C ALA A 64 4.97 -17.06 0.95
N PRO A 65 4.95 -18.03 0.01
CA PRO A 65 4.43 -17.80 -1.34
C PRO A 65 2.98 -17.31 -1.40
N ILE A 66 2.11 -17.85 -0.53
CA ILE A 66 0.72 -17.42 -0.45
C ILE A 66 0.58 -15.97 0.01
N ALA A 67 1.47 -15.52 0.91
CA ALA A 67 1.49 -14.14 1.35
C ALA A 67 2.01 -13.21 0.25
N GLN A 68 3.01 -13.66 -0.52
CA GLN A 68 3.51 -12.90 -1.67
C GLN A 68 2.41 -12.66 -2.71
N ILE A 69 1.72 -13.72 -3.13
CA ILE A 69 0.57 -13.63 -4.05
C ILE A 69 -0.50 -12.67 -3.51
N GLY A 70 -0.81 -12.77 -2.21
CA GLY A 70 -1.79 -11.92 -1.56
C GLY A 70 -1.38 -10.44 -1.55
N ILE A 71 -0.12 -10.15 -1.20
CA ILE A 71 0.43 -8.78 -1.12
C ILE A 71 0.55 -8.16 -2.52
N ASP A 72 0.98 -8.91 -3.52
CA ASP A 72 1.06 -8.41 -4.90
C ASP A 72 -0.33 -8.13 -5.47
N SER A 73 -1.28 -9.04 -5.25
CA SER A 73 -2.67 -8.84 -5.66
C SER A 73 -3.27 -7.62 -4.98
N PHE A 74 -3.00 -7.44 -3.69
CA PHE A 74 -3.39 -6.24 -2.96
C PHE A 74 -2.76 -4.98 -3.57
N ALA A 75 -1.46 -4.96 -3.84
CA ALA A 75 -0.77 -3.82 -4.44
C ALA A 75 -1.37 -3.42 -5.79
N VAL A 76 -1.69 -4.39 -6.65
CA VAL A 76 -2.32 -4.16 -7.94
C VAL A 76 -3.72 -3.56 -7.77
N VAL A 77 -4.58 -4.19 -6.99
CA VAL A 77 -5.97 -3.72 -6.76
C VAL A 77 -5.97 -2.34 -6.09
N HIS A 78 -5.07 -2.12 -5.12
CA HIS A 78 -4.93 -0.86 -4.41
C HIS A 78 -4.47 0.24 -5.37
N GLY A 79 -3.46 0.01 -6.22
CA GLY A 79 -3.06 0.97 -7.24
C GLY A 79 -4.15 1.31 -8.25
N LEU A 80 -4.96 0.32 -8.65
CA LEU A 80 -6.13 0.56 -9.49
C LEU A 80 -7.20 1.39 -8.76
N ALA A 81 -7.42 1.15 -7.46
CA ALA A 81 -8.32 1.96 -6.65
C ALA A 81 -7.85 3.43 -6.57
N HIS A 82 -6.55 3.67 -6.38
CA HIS A 82 -5.98 5.03 -6.43
C HIS A 82 -6.18 5.68 -7.80
N LEU A 83 -6.02 4.93 -8.88
CA LEU A 83 -6.26 5.45 -10.22
C LEU A 83 -7.73 5.82 -10.43
N ALA A 84 -8.65 4.98 -9.97
CA ALA A 84 -10.09 5.21 -10.07
C ALA A 84 -10.57 6.38 -9.20
N LEU A 85 -9.98 6.56 -8.02
CA LEU A 85 -10.36 7.59 -7.05
C LEU A 85 -9.48 8.84 -7.12
N ARG A 86 -8.67 9.01 -8.17
CA ARG A 86 -7.65 10.06 -8.25
C ARG A 86 -8.19 11.50 -8.17
N ASP A 87 -9.46 11.67 -8.56
CA ASP A 87 -10.15 12.97 -8.62
C ASP A 87 -11.09 13.16 -7.40
N HIS A 88 -11.04 12.27 -6.40
CA HIS A 88 -11.91 12.32 -5.24
C HIS A 88 -11.49 13.44 -4.24
N PRO A 89 -12.41 14.29 -3.74
CA PRO A 89 -12.08 15.49 -2.98
C PRO A 89 -11.42 15.24 -1.62
N LEU A 90 -11.57 14.04 -1.05
CA LEU A 90 -10.94 13.65 0.22
C LEU A 90 -9.59 12.95 0.03
N LEU A 91 -9.17 12.73 -1.20
CA LEU A 91 -7.92 12.05 -1.52
C LEU A 91 -6.98 13.03 -2.20
N ASP A 92 -5.94 13.43 -1.49
CA ASP A 92 -4.89 14.25 -2.08
C ASP A 92 -3.84 13.32 -2.69
N PHE A 93 -3.93 13.04 -3.98
CA PHE A 93 -2.87 12.35 -4.75
C PHE A 93 -2.10 13.30 -5.67
N GLY A 94 -2.07 14.59 -5.35
CA GLY A 94 -1.73 15.64 -6.32
C GLY A 94 -0.34 15.55 -6.95
N SER A 95 0.65 14.97 -6.28
CA SER A 95 2.03 14.92 -6.80
C SER A 95 2.33 13.63 -7.56
N TRP A 96 3.17 13.74 -8.60
CA TRP A 96 3.72 12.58 -9.29
C TRP A 96 4.47 11.66 -8.33
N PHE A 97 5.19 12.25 -7.35
CA PHE A 97 5.97 11.54 -6.34
C PHE A 97 5.13 10.51 -5.57
N SER A 98 3.96 10.91 -5.11
CA SER A 98 3.05 10.04 -4.36
C SER A 98 2.45 8.94 -5.22
N ARG A 99 2.09 9.29 -6.46
CA ARG A 99 1.57 8.32 -7.44
C ARG A 99 2.62 7.28 -7.83
N SER A 100 3.90 7.64 -7.84
CA SER A 100 4.98 6.67 -8.15
C SER A 100 5.12 5.56 -7.11
N TRP A 101 4.81 5.80 -5.83
CA TRP A 101 4.94 4.76 -4.81
C TRP A 101 3.88 3.67 -4.98
N ILE A 102 2.61 4.05 -5.03
CA ILE A 102 1.54 3.07 -5.22
C ILE A 102 1.51 2.50 -6.65
N GLY A 103 1.78 3.33 -7.66
CA GLY A 103 1.88 2.87 -9.05
C GLY A 103 3.07 1.93 -9.27
N GLY A 104 4.20 2.20 -8.61
CA GLY A 104 5.37 1.33 -8.59
C GLY A 104 5.07 -0.01 -7.91
N ALA A 105 4.41 0.01 -6.74
CA ALA A 105 3.98 -1.21 -6.06
C ALA A 105 3.06 -2.07 -6.95
N ALA A 106 2.07 -1.45 -7.61
CA ALA A 106 1.15 -2.14 -8.51
C ALA A 106 1.86 -2.75 -9.72
N LEU A 107 2.76 -2.00 -10.38
CA LEU A 107 3.50 -2.50 -11.54
C LEU A 107 4.44 -3.64 -11.17
N LEU A 108 5.21 -3.48 -10.09
CA LEU A 108 6.14 -4.50 -9.61
C LEU A 108 5.40 -5.75 -9.11
N GLY A 109 4.25 -5.58 -8.45
CA GLY A 109 3.41 -6.69 -7.98
C GLY A 109 2.83 -7.49 -9.15
N ALA A 110 2.32 -6.82 -10.17
CA ALA A 110 1.86 -7.48 -11.40
C ALA A 110 2.99 -8.28 -12.07
N LEU A 111 4.21 -7.74 -12.12
CA LEU A 111 5.36 -8.43 -12.66
C LEU A 111 5.76 -9.63 -11.80
N HIS A 112 5.83 -9.47 -10.47
CA HIS A 112 6.19 -10.54 -9.55
C HIS A 112 5.18 -11.70 -9.60
N LEU A 113 3.87 -11.40 -9.76
CA LEU A 113 2.83 -12.42 -9.96
C LEU A 113 3.09 -13.33 -11.17
N THR A 114 3.73 -12.84 -12.24
CA THR A 114 4.08 -13.70 -13.38
C THR A 114 5.23 -14.67 -13.12
N LEU A 115 5.97 -14.48 -12.02
CA LEU A 115 7.17 -15.23 -11.66
C LEU A 115 6.98 -16.15 -10.44
N VAL A 116 6.00 -15.84 -9.59
CA VAL A 116 5.71 -16.59 -8.35
C VAL A 116 4.61 -17.65 -8.53
N VAL A 117 3.81 -17.54 -9.59
CA VAL A 117 2.72 -18.47 -9.94
C VAL A 117 3.22 -19.62 -10.80
#